data_AF-A0A4Z0R350-F1
#
_entry.id   AF-A0A4Z0R350-F1
#
_cell.length_a   1.000
_cell.length_b   1.000
_cell.length_c   1.000
_cell.angle_alpha   90.00
_cell.angle_beta   90.00
_cell.angle_gamma   90.00
#
_symmetry.space_group_name_H-M   'P 1'
#
loop_
_entity.id
_entity.type
_entity.pdbx_description
1 polymer ?
#
loop_
_entity_poly.entity_id
_entity_poly.type
_entity_poly.pdbx_seq_one_letter_code
_entity_poly.pdbx_strand_id
1 'polypeptide(L)'
;MNVESVWGKIVAGLSSPFEIATVPSNNKIRLWFSVYTDKDNIYVDNAKTHCPSTKMSQPRKITKKDFSTVYSYYQRWTSGERYLRQEVRLLSRNTAYIFALISHFE
;
A
#
# COMPACT_ATOMS: atom_id res chain seq x y z
N MET A 1 -12.83 -8.55 -5.48
CA MET A 1 -13.78 -7.50 -5.01
C MET A 1 -13.73 -6.33 -6.00
N ASN A 2 -14.55 -5.28 -5.85
CA ASN A 2 -14.37 -4.05 -6.63
C ASN A 2 -13.58 -3.02 -5.80
N VAL A 3 -13.02 -2.01 -6.48
CA VAL A 3 -12.13 -1.01 -5.85
C VAL A 3 -12.78 -0.28 -4.67
N GLU A 4 -14.07 0.02 -4.77
CA GLU A 4 -14.86 0.71 -3.75
C GLU A 4 -14.97 -0.11 -2.46
N SER A 5 -15.27 -1.41 -2.60
CA SER A 5 -15.40 -2.32 -1.48
C SER A 5 -14.07 -2.51 -0.74
N VAL A 6 -12.97 -2.68 -1.47
CA VAL A 6 -11.65 -2.87 -0.86
C VAL A 6 -11.18 -1.60 -0.16
N TRP A 7 -11.33 -0.44 -0.82
CA TRP A 7 -11.02 0.84 -0.20
C TRP A 7 -11.80 1.05 1.10
N GLY A 8 -13.12 0.82 1.07
CA GLY A 8 -13.97 0.93 2.25
C GLY A 8 -13.53 0.00 3.38
N LYS A 9 -13.16 -1.25 3.07
CA LYS A 9 -12.63 -2.21 4.05
C LYS A 9 -11.33 -1.74 4.69
N ILE A 10 -10.39 -1.24 3.87
CA ILE A 10 -9.10 -0.75 4.37
C ILE A 10 -9.33 0.44 5.31
N VAL A 11 -10.12 1.44 4.88
CA VAL A 11 -10.40 2.63 5.70
C VAL A 11 -11.12 2.23 7.01
N ALA A 12 -12.10 1.35 6.95
CA ALA A 12 -12.81 0.86 8.14
C ALA A 12 -11.89 0.06 9.09
N GLY A 13 -10.95 -0.71 8.54
CA GLY A 13 -9.98 -1.49 9.32
C GLY A 13 -8.85 -0.66 9.92
N LEU A 14 -8.71 0.61 9.54
CA LEU A 14 -7.70 1.54 10.02
C LEU A 14 -8.17 2.40 11.21
N SER A 15 -9.10 1.88 12.04
CA SER A 15 -9.61 2.57 13.23
C SER A 15 -8.52 2.96 14.23
N SER A 16 -7.39 2.26 14.22
CA SER A 16 -6.18 2.59 14.97
C SER A 16 -4.94 2.43 14.09
N PRO A 17 -3.89 3.25 14.25
CA PRO A 17 -2.64 3.07 13.53
C PRO A 17 -2.03 1.68 13.80
N PHE A 18 -1.55 1.02 12.76
CA PHE A 18 -0.82 -0.25 12.89
C PHE A 18 0.30 -0.35 11.84
N GLU A 19 1.19 -1.32 12.01
CA GLU A 19 2.33 -1.51 11.12
C GLU A 19 2.14 -2.73 10.23
N ILE A 20 2.50 -2.57 8.95
CA ILE A 20 2.50 -3.65 7.96
C ILE A 20 3.80 -3.66 7.18
N ALA A 21 4.14 -4.83 6.65
CA ALA A 21 5.31 -5.01 5.82
C ALA A 21 4.97 -4.87 4.33
N THR A 22 5.86 -4.21 3.59
CA THR A 22 5.83 -4.20 2.12
C THR A 22 5.89 -5.62 1.54
N VAL A 23 5.26 -5.81 0.37
CA VAL A 23 5.26 -7.07 -0.36
C VAL A 23 6.13 -6.93 -1.61
N PRO A 24 7.44 -7.21 -1.54
CA PRO A 24 8.33 -7.17 -2.70
C PRO A 24 8.08 -8.37 -3.63
N SER A 25 8.26 -8.16 -4.93
CA SER A 25 8.13 -9.22 -5.96
C SER A 25 9.42 -10.03 -6.17
N ASN A 26 10.47 -9.75 -5.40
CA ASN A 26 11.76 -10.42 -5.42
C ASN A 26 12.16 -10.75 -3.99
N ASN A 27 13.24 -11.51 -3.80
CA ASN A 27 13.82 -11.86 -2.49
C ASN A 27 14.43 -10.64 -1.75
N LYS A 28 13.97 -9.42 -2.02
CA LYS A 28 14.34 -8.24 -1.25
C LYS A 28 13.70 -8.30 0.14
N ILE A 29 14.40 -7.69 1.08
CA ILE A 29 13.95 -7.56 2.46
C ILE A 29 12.66 -6.73 2.47
N ARG A 30 11.65 -7.23 3.20
CA ARG A 30 10.41 -6.51 3.44
C ARG A 30 10.69 -5.36 4.42
N LEU A 31 10.27 -4.16 4.06
CA LEU A 31 10.32 -2.99 4.94
C LEU A 31 8.98 -2.79 5.62
N TRP A 32 8.99 -2.48 6.91
CA TRP A 32 7.83 -2.16 7.72
C TRP A 32 7.50 -0.67 7.67
N PHE A 33 6.21 -0.35 7.72
CA PHE A 33 5.70 1.01 7.78
C PHE A 33 4.44 1.06 8.64
N SER A 34 4.18 2.23 9.23
CA SER A 34 2.92 2.51 9.93
C SER A 34 1.88 3.03 8.95
N VAL A 35 0.63 2.62 9.13
CA VAL A 35 -0.51 3.09 8.36
C VAL A 35 -1.61 3.59 9.30
N TYR A 36 -2.23 4.70 8.92
CA TYR A 36 -3.35 5.30 9.65
C TYR A 36 -4.27 6.04 8.69
N THR A 37 -5.50 6.32 9.13
CA THR A 37 -6.44 7.18 8.39
C THR A 37 -6.53 8.56 9.03
N ASP A 38 -6.64 9.58 8.19
CA ASP A 38 -7.10 10.90 8.58
C ASP A 38 -8.14 11.37 7.57
N LYS A 39 -9.36 11.60 8.07
CA LYS A 39 -10.57 11.82 7.27
C LYS A 39 -10.75 10.69 6.24
N ASP A 40 -10.86 11.03 4.96
CA ASP A 40 -11.06 10.09 3.86
C ASP A 40 -9.77 9.59 3.21
N ASN A 41 -8.61 9.84 3.81
CA ASN A 41 -7.32 9.47 3.22
C ASN A 41 -6.52 8.55 4.13
N ILE A 42 -5.75 7.68 3.48
CA ILE A 42 -4.79 6.82 4.15
C ILE A 42 -3.44 7.55 4.16
N TYR A 43 -2.72 7.42 5.25
CA TYR A 43 -1.38 7.93 5.41
C TYR A 43 -0.45 6.81 5.79
N VAL A 44 0.78 6.90 5.28
CA VAL A 44 1.84 5.95 5.52
C VAL A 44 3.05 6.69 6.08
N ASP A 45 3.60 6.18 7.16
CA ASP A 45 4.79 6.71 7.82
C ASP A 45 5.78 5.58 8.17
N ASN A 46 6.96 5.94 8.67
CA ASN A 46 7.94 4.97 9.13
C ASN A 46 7.37 4.10 10.27
N ALA A 47 7.74 2.83 10.27
CA ALA A 47 7.48 1.95 11.41
C ALA A 47 8.22 2.47 12.65
N LYS A 48 7.52 2.42 13.78
CA LYS A 48 7.98 2.78 15.12
C LYS A 48 8.49 1.56 15.90
N THR A 49 7.95 0.37 15.63
CA THR A 49 8.21 -0.84 16.41
C THR A 49 8.97 -1.89 15.60
N HIS A 50 8.51 -2.19 14.38
CA HIS A 50 9.10 -3.25 13.57
C HIS A 50 10.30 -2.77 12.74
N CYS A 51 11.24 -3.71 12.53
CA CYS A 51 12.45 -3.50 11.73
C CYS A 51 12.60 -4.57 10.65
N PRO A 52 13.20 -4.23 9.49
CA PRO A 52 13.68 -2.89 9.11
C PRO A 52 12.52 -1.96 8.72
N SER A 53 12.58 -0.71 9.18
CA SER A 53 11.59 0.34 8.87
C SER A 53 11.87 0.99 7.51
N THR A 54 10.84 1.57 6.90
CA THR A 54 11.02 2.49 5.78
C THR A 54 11.82 3.73 6.21
N LYS A 55 12.31 4.49 5.23
CA LYS A 55 13.09 5.72 5.45
C LYS A 55 12.44 6.90 4.73
N MET A 56 11.26 7.30 5.20
CA MET A 56 10.55 8.46 4.69
C MET A 56 10.97 9.71 5.47
N SER A 57 11.17 10.83 4.76
CA SER A 57 11.38 12.12 5.39
C SER A 57 10.10 12.74 5.94
N GLN A 58 8.95 12.38 5.35
CA GLN A 58 7.62 12.84 5.74
C GLN A 58 6.59 11.74 5.45
N PRO A 59 5.45 11.71 6.17
CA PRO A 59 4.34 10.82 5.87
C PRO A 59 3.83 11.00 4.44
N ARG A 60 3.41 9.90 3.82
CA ARG A 60 2.87 9.88 2.47
C ARG A 60 1.36 9.73 2.51
N LYS A 61 0.67 10.66 1.87
CA LYS A 61 -0.77 10.58 1.64
C LYS A 61 -1.07 9.62 0.49
N ILE A 62 -2.05 8.75 0.68
CA ILE A 62 -2.65 7.88 -0.33
C ILE A 62 -4.11 8.32 -0.45
N THR A 63 -4.45 8.90 -1.59
CA THR A 63 -5.83 9.22 -1.93
C THR A 63 -6.54 8.00 -2.51
N LYS A 64 -7.87 8.02 -2.49
CA LYS A 64 -8.67 7.01 -3.20
C LYS A 64 -8.31 6.93 -4.69
N LYS A 65 -8.01 8.06 -5.33
CA LYS A 65 -7.57 8.09 -6.74
C LYS A 65 -6.24 7.36 -6.96
N ASP A 66 -5.27 7.55 -6.06
CA ASP A 66 -4.00 6.82 -6.10
C ASP A 66 -4.24 5.32 -5.94
N PHE A 67 -5.08 4.95 -4.97
CA PHE A 67 -5.46 3.56 -4.73
C PHE A 67 -6.12 2.93 -5.94
N SER A 68 -7.15 3.56 -6.52
CA SER A 68 -7.86 3.04 -7.68
C SER A 68 -6.95 2.86 -8.89
N THR A 69 -6.02 3.81 -9.09
CA THR A 69 -5.02 3.71 -10.16
C THR A 69 -4.15 2.48 -9.97
N VAL A 70 -3.70 2.19 -8.74
CA VAL A 70 -2.79 1.07 -8.47
C VAL A 70 -3.53 -0.27 -8.38
N TYR A 71 -4.78 -0.30 -7.91
CA TYR A 71 -5.59 -1.52 -7.75
C TYR A 71 -5.81 -2.25 -9.08
N SER A 72 -6.07 -1.52 -10.16
CA SER A 72 -6.24 -2.13 -11.50
C SER A 72 -4.98 -2.90 -11.95
N TYR A 73 -3.79 -2.41 -11.60
CA TYR A 73 -2.55 -3.11 -11.89
C TYR A 73 -2.24 -4.22 -10.89
N TYR A 74 -2.69 -4.11 -9.64
CA TYR A 74 -2.57 -5.19 -8.67
C TYR A 74 -3.29 -6.44 -9.18
N GLN A 75 -4.52 -6.29 -9.71
CA GLN A 75 -5.29 -7.40 -10.28
C GLN A 75 -4.53 -8.08 -11.44
N ARG A 76 -3.96 -7.30 -12.35
CA ARG A 76 -3.13 -7.81 -13.46
C ARG A 76 -1.83 -8.48 -12.97
N TRP A 77 -1.22 -7.93 -11.92
CA TRP A 77 -0.04 -8.52 -11.30
C TRP A 77 -0.37 -9.89 -10.65
N THR A 78 -1.50 -10.01 -9.96
CA THR A 78 -1.95 -11.28 -9.39
C THR A 78 -2.32 -12.33 -10.43
N SER A 79 -2.71 -11.92 -11.65
CA SER A 79 -2.94 -12.83 -12.78
C SER A 79 -1.65 -13.31 -13.47
N GLY A 80 -0.48 -12.95 -12.94
CA GLY A 80 0.82 -13.44 -13.43
C GLY A 80 1.48 -12.57 -14.51
N GLU A 81 0.94 -11.39 -14.80
CA GLU A 81 1.54 -10.47 -15.78
C GLU A 81 2.84 -9.88 -15.21
N ARG A 82 3.93 -10.02 -15.99
CA ARG A 82 5.28 -9.63 -15.59
C ARG A 82 5.53 -8.14 -15.88
N TYR A 83 6.52 -7.56 -15.20
CA TYR A 83 7.01 -6.17 -15.40
C TYR A 83 6.09 -5.00 -15.02
N LEU A 84 4.82 -5.25 -14.65
CA LEU A 84 3.87 -4.20 -14.27
C LEU A 84 4.33 -3.28 -13.14
N ARG A 85 5.04 -3.79 -12.12
CA ARG A 85 5.47 -2.95 -10.99
C ARG A 85 6.43 -1.83 -11.40
N GLN A 86 7.20 -1.99 -12.48
CA GLN A 86 8.07 -0.92 -12.97
C GLN A 86 7.24 0.22 -13.57
N GLU A 87 6.21 -0.13 -14.35
CA GLU A 87 5.27 0.83 -14.94
C GLU A 87 4.46 1.56 -13.87
N VAL A 88 3.90 0.82 -12.91
CA VAL A 88 3.06 1.41 -11.85
C VAL A 88 3.85 2.31 -10.92
N ARG A 89 5.13 2.00 -10.69
CA ARG A 89 6.00 2.85 -9.87
C ARG A 89 6.23 4.23 -10.52
N LEU A 90 6.14 4.33 -11.85
CA LEU A 90 6.15 5.62 -12.55
C LEU A 90 4.84 6.40 -12.33
N LEU A 91 3.73 5.70 -12.15
CA LEU A 91 2.40 6.28 -11.94
C LEU A 91 2.17 6.71 -10.49
N SER A 92 2.70 5.98 -9.51
CA SER A 92 2.56 6.34 -8.11
C SER A 92 3.77 5.93 -7.27
N ARG A 93 4.30 6.92 -6.53
CA ARG A 93 5.33 6.67 -5.51
C ARG A 93 4.82 5.84 -4.32
N ASN A 94 3.49 5.63 -4.23
CA ASN A 94 2.85 4.88 -3.14
C ASN A 94 2.59 3.40 -3.48
N THR A 95 2.97 2.95 -4.68
CA THR A 95 2.68 1.59 -5.19
C THR A 95 3.02 0.48 -4.20
N ALA A 96 4.20 0.51 -3.58
CA ALA A 96 4.63 -0.54 -2.65
C ALA A 96 3.75 -0.64 -1.40
N TYR A 97 3.24 0.50 -0.91
CA TYR A 97 2.38 0.57 0.27
C TYR A 97 0.95 0.15 -0.08
N ILE A 98 0.44 0.60 -1.24
CA ILE A 98 -0.88 0.20 -1.71
C ILE A 98 -0.93 -1.31 -1.94
N PHE A 99 0.10 -1.90 -2.55
CA PHE A 99 0.18 -3.36 -2.73
C PHE A 99 0.16 -4.12 -1.39
N ALA A 100 0.85 -3.61 -0.38
CA ALA A 100 0.84 -4.21 0.95
C ALA A 100 -0.52 -4.08 1.64
N LEU A 101 -1.20 -2.95 1.49
CA LEU A 101 -2.56 -2.76 2.00
C LEU A 101 -3.54 -3.72 1.33
N ILE A 102 -3.51 -3.83 0.00
CA ILE A 102 -4.38 -4.78 -0.71
C ILE A 102 -4.10 -6.20 -0.23
N SER A 103 -2.84 -6.63 -0.20
CA SER A 103 -2.45 -7.97 0.26
C SER A 103 -2.76 -8.28 1.74
N HIS A 104 -3.04 -7.26 2.56
CA HIS A 104 -3.42 -7.44 3.96
C HIS A 104 -4.93 -7.55 4.16
N PHE A 105 -5.71 -6.90 3.29
CA PHE A 105 -7.17 -6.80 3.40
C PHE A 105 -7.94 -7.64 2.36
N GLU A 106 -7.26 -8.16 1.34
CA GLU A 106 -7.73 -9.21 0.41
C GLU A 106 -6.96 -10.51 0.64
#